data_AF-A0A3M8GIQ5-F1
#
_entry.id   AF-A0A3M8GIQ5-F1
#
_cell.length_a   1.000
_cell.length_b   1.000
_cell.length_c   1.000
_cell.angle_alpha   90.00
_cell.angle_beta   90.00
_cell.angle_gamma   90.00
#
_symmetry.space_group_name_H-M   'P 1'
#
loop_
_entity.id
_entity.type
_entity.pdbx_description
1 polymer ?
#
loop_
_entity_poly.entity_id
_entity_poly.type
_entity_poly.pdbx_seq_one_letter_code
_entity_poly.pdbx_strand_id
1 'polypeptide(L)'
;MKKLIHNLLFAGLFIAALSFTSCQEEFEEVGGNEQETLMANSDTAALIVNTSTNDGSFDNIVDGASCFAVKFPYTVDVGGIQITIDSEEDLELIEDIFDEFDTDEDVLDILFPITITLGDFTEIVIENVEQLIDLAEECREGGDDDDIECIDFVYPITLFTYDINSQQTGSVVVESDKELRQFFAGLEGEDLVGIDYPVTLKKYDGTTIEVNSNAELAMTIEAAKDECDEDDDNDFNDDDFDEDRFDFCLTECPWKVITVERDGNDRTVDYEAYLMNFTEDGGVTVKDREGNVLNGEWSATFTDRGPLLTLEFDTLVDFSLQWLVYEVGEHRIKLFAEGGNKIIMQQLCEDDGSDVNPDSLREILKECEWIIKRVKLQDEPIRRLLGFEFKFLPGGVATLTNGDVVSEGTWEVGYNEEQVLALLISFGDEPAVNFNWPLRDLDDDRLKFSVEEIDYELILQRVCDDNANDGDVVEIRSIMMDGSWSVAMLETVTNDGNTAVGTEEFAGLDFYFNAMHQVQVDENDNPITTGLWRVIRNYNDHLVFYLNMGEDAPFDDLTEAWYITEVSADRIELVYEDEYIPSKVLVFEKNM
;
A
#
# COMPACT_ATOMS: atom_id res chain seq x y z
N MET A 1 -21.08 -63.83 -34.99
CA MET A 1 -20.34 -63.10 -33.92
C MET A 1 -19.08 -62.41 -34.44
N LYS A 2 -18.15 -63.07 -35.15
CA LYS A 2 -16.91 -62.42 -35.66
C LYS A 2 -17.11 -61.20 -36.59
N LYS A 3 -18.13 -61.19 -37.46
CA LYS A 3 -18.43 -60.04 -38.34
C LYS A 3 -19.05 -58.83 -37.63
N LEU A 4 -19.79 -59.07 -36.54
CA LEU A 4 -20.40 -58.00 -35.74
C LEU A 4 -19.34 -57.29 -34.89
N ILE A 5 -18.39 -58.04 -34.33
CA ILE A 5 -17.27 -57.49 -33.56
C ILE A 5 -16.36 -56.66 -34.45
N HIS A 6 -16.11 -57.08 -35.70
CA HIS A 6 -15.27 -56.32 -36.63
C HIS A 6 -15.90 -54.98 -37.05
N ASN A 7 -17.22 -54.96 -37.28
CA ASN A 7 -17.94 -53.72 -37.62
C ASN A 7 -18.07 -52.77 -36.42
N LEU A 8 -18.20 -53.29 -35.20
CA LEU A 8 -18.18 -52.48 -33.98
C LEU A 8 -16.79 -51.89 -33.70
N LEU A 9 -15.72 -52.63 -34.02
CA LEU A 9 -14.34 -52.13 -33.91
C LEU A 9 -14.05 -51.02 -34.92
N PHE A 10 -14.53 -51.15 -36.16
CA PHE A 10 -14.41 -50.10 -37.17
C PHE A 10 -15.25 -48.86 -36.86
N ALA A 11 -16.45 -49.03 -36.31
CA ALA A 11 -17.27 -47.91 -35.85
C ALA A 11 -16.64 -47.20 -34.64
N GLY A 12 -16.07 -47.95 -33.70
CA GLY A 12 -15.32 -47.39 -32.56
C GLY A 12 -14.08 -46.62 -33.00
N LEU A 13 -13.33 -47.12 -34.00
CA LEU A 13 -12.17 -46.41 -34.55
C LEU A 13 -12.56 -45.13 -35.31
N PHE A 14 -13.72 -45.13 -35.95
CA PHE A 14 -14.24 -43.96 -36.67
C PHE A 14 -14.77 -42.87 -35.72
N ILE A 15 -15.42 -43.28 -34.63
CA ILE A 15 -15.87 -42.35 -33.57
C ILE A 15 -14.66 -41.78 -32.81
N ALA A 16 -13.64 -42.60 -32.53
CA ALA A 16 -12.39 -42.13 -31.94
C ALA A 16 -11.63 -41.16 -32.86
N ALA A 17 -11.65 -41.37 -34.17
CA ALA A 17 -11.06 -40.44 -35.14
C ALA A 17 -11.82 -39.11 -35.26
N LEU A 18 -13.14 -39.11 -35.01
CA LEU A 18 -13.97 -37.90 -34.93
C LEU A 18 -13.85 -37.16 -33.58
N SER A 19 -13.17 -37.76 -32.59
CA SER A 19 -12.91 -37.13 -31.29
C SER A 19 -11.64 -36.27 -31.28
N PHE A 20 -10.82 -36.33 -32.35
CA PHE A 20 -9.60 -35.54 -32.53
C PHE A 20 -9.81 -34.36 -33.49
N THR A 21 -11.05 -33.91 -33.69
CA THR A 21 -11.38 -32.75 -34.54
C THR A 21 -12.11 -31.66 -33.76
N SER A 22 -11.79 -31.49 -32.48
CA SER A 22 -12.30 -30.38 -31.68
C SER A 22 -11.33 -29.21 -31.80
N CYS A 23 -11.85 -28.09 -32.29
CA CYS A 23 -11.27 -26.75 -32.44
C CYS A 23 -9.84 -26.68 -33.00
N GLN A 24 -9.72 -26.66 -34.33
CA GLN A 24 -8.67 -25.84 -34.92
C GLN A 24 -9.23 -24.41 -34.84
N GLU A 25 -8.72 -23.59 -33.93
CA GLU A 25 -8.80 -22.13 -34.10
C GLU A 25 -8.29 -21.80 -35.50
N GLU A 26 -8.99 -20.90 -36.17
CA GLU A 26 -8.75 -20.55 -37.56
C GLU A 26 -7.45 -19.74 -37.67
N PHE A 27 -6.30 -20.39 -37.50
CA PHE A 27 -5.01 -19.73 -37.72
C PHE A 27 -4.93 -19.32 -39.19
N GLU A 28 -4.85 -18.02 -39.43
CA GLU A 28 -4.71 -17.46 -40.77
C GLU A 28 -3.43 -17.99 -41.43
N GLU A 29 -3.58 -18.62 -42.60
CA GLU A 29 -2.45 -19.08 -43.41
C GLU A 29 -1.80 -17.87 -44.09
N VAL A 30 -0.90 -17.18 -43.38
CA VAL A 30 -0.16 -16.04 -43.91
C VAL A 30 0.76 -16.50 -45.06
N GLY A 31 0.56 -15.90 -46.22
CA GLY A 31 1.16 -16.33 -47.47
C GLY A 31 2.70 -16.24 -47.52
N GLY A 32 3.34 -17.38 -47.80
CA GLY A 32 4.39 -17.52 -48.82
C GLY A 32 5.71 -16.74 -48.67
N ASN A 33 6.62 -17.31 -47.87
CA ASN A 33 8.09 -17.21 -47.95
C ASN A 33 8.73 -15.81 -47.80
N GLU A 34 9.34 -15.61 -46.62
CA GLU A 34 10.43 -14.68 -46.24
C GLU A 34 10.08 -13.33 -45.60
N GLN A 35 8.82 -12.98 -45.34
CA GLN A 35 8.46 -11.86 -44.45
C GLN A 35 7.10 -12.14 -43.80
N GLU A 36 7.05 -12.29 -42.47
CA GLU A 36 5.81 -12.48 -41.73
C GLU A 36 5.09 -11.13 -41.62
N THR A 37 4.10 -10.91 -42.50
CA THR A 37 3.27 -9.70 -42.49
C THR A 37 1.88 -10.01 -41.95
N LEU A 38 1.33 -9.13 -41.12
CA LEU A 38 -0.05 -9.13 -40.66
C LEU A 38 -0.83 -7.98 -41.31
N MET A 39 -2.13 -8.18 -41.54
CA MET A 39 -3.03 -7.11 -41.97
C MET A 39 -3.47 -6.30 -40.74
N ALA A 40 -3.63 -4.99 -40.88
CA ALA A 40 -4.04 -4.12 -39.77
C ALA A 40 -5.41 -4.48 -39.17
N ASN A 41 -6.27 -5.20 -39.89
CA ASN A 41 -7.56 -5.70 -39.41
C ASN A 41 -7.58 -7.19 -39.06
N SER A 42 -6.41 -7.84 -38.95
CA SER A 42 -6.31 -9.24 -38.54
C SER A 42 -6.53 -9.42 -37.05
N ASP A 43 -6.88 -10.64 -36.63
CA ASP A 43 -7.07 -10.98 -35.21
C ASP A 43 -5.77 -10.76 -34.41
N THR A 44 -4.60 -11.08 -34.98
CA THR A 44 -3.30 -10.78 -34.35
C THR A 44 -3.07 -9.28 -34.18
N ALA A 45 -3.52 -8.44 -35.12
CA ALA A 45 -3.45 -6.99 -34.96
C ALA A 45 -4.37 -6.49 -33.85
N ALA A 46 -5.54 -7.10 -33.69
CA ALA A 46 -6.46 -6.79 -32.59
C ALA A 46 -5.83 -7.15 -31.24
N LEU A 47 -5.23 -8.33 -31.10
CA LEU A 47 -4.51 -8.72 -29.88
C LEU A 47 -3.38 -7.73 -29.54
N ILE A 48 -2.55 -7.35 -30.53
CA ILE A 48 -1.49 -6.35 -30.31
C ILE A 48 -2.08 -5.01 -29.84
N VAL A 49 -3.21 -4.61 -30.44
CA VAL A 49 -3.91 -3.38 -30.10
C VAL A 49 -4.42 -3.43 -28.67
N ASN A 50 -5.10 -4.52 -28.29
CA ASN A 50 -5.73 -4.72 -27.00
C ASN A 50 -4.69 -4.79 -25.87
N THR A 51 -3.60 -5.54 -26.07
CA THR A 51 -2.43 -5.58 -25.16
C THR A 51 -1.68 -4.24 -25.03
N SER A 52 -1.95 -3.27 -25.90
CA SER A 52 -1.34 -1.93 -25.84
C SER A 52 -2.37 -0.85 -25.51
N THR A 53 -3.58 -1.22 -25.09
CA THR A 53 -4.59 -0.28 -24.61
C THR A 53 -4.14 0.26 -23.24
N ASN A 54 -4.57 1.48 -22.92
CA ASN A 54 -4.44 2.00 -21.57
C ASN A 54 -5.69 1.56 -20.80
N ASP A 55 -5.57 0.60 -19.89
CA ASP A 55 -6.68 0.14 -19.06
C ASP A 55 -7.34 1.34 -18.37
N GLY A 56 -6.65 1.99 -17.44
CA GLY A 56 -7.19 2.99 -16.55
C GLY A 56 -7.50 2.48 -15.14
N SER A 57 -7.42 1.17 -14.86
CA SER A 57 -7.87 0.58 -13.60
C SER A 57 -7.05 1.03 -12.38
N PHE A 58 -5.77 1.37 -12.57
CA PHE A 58 -4.87 1.74 -11.48
C PHE A 58 -5.32 2.94 -10.63
N ASP A 59 -6.22 3.82 -11.11
CA ASP A 59 -6.77 4.94 -10.34
C ASP A 59 -8.29 4.87 -10.12
N ASN A 60 -8.86 3.66 -10.16
CA ASN A 60 -10.25 3.36 -9.83
C ASN A 60 -10.68 3.98 -8.48
N ILE A 61 -9.79 4.03 -7.48
CA ILE A 61 -10.06 4.67 -6.18
C ILE A 61 -10.44 6.16 -6.29
N VAL A 62 -9.99 6.83 -7.35
CA VAL A 62 -10.27 8.25 -7.57
C VAL A 62 -11.49 8.47 -8.44
N ASP A 63 -11.53 7.86 -9.63
CA ASP A 63 -12.53 8.19 -10.65
C ASP A 63 -13.63 7.14 -10.83
N GLY A 64 -13.43 5.96 -10.26
CA GLY A 64 -14.34 4.84 -10.29
C GLY A 64 -14.63 4.32 -11.69
N ALA A 65 -13.62 4.24 -12.55
CA ALA A 65 -13.76 3.78 -13.92
C ALA A 65 -12.53 3.03 -14.44
N SER A 66 -12.68 1.74 -14.77
CA SER A 66 -11.55 0.91 -15.21
C SER A 66 -11.00 1.24 -16.60
N CYS A 67 -11.74 2.01 -17.43
CA CYS A 67 -11.47 2.13 -18.87
C CYS A 67 -10.79 3.46 -19.32
N PHE A 68 -10.40 4.29 -18.36
CA PHE A 68 -9.59 5.50 -18.56
C PHE A 68 -8.92 5.88 -17.24
N ALA A 69 -7.80 6.62 -17.31
CA ALA A 69 -7.12 7.10 -16.11
C ALA A 69 -7.14 8.63 -16.00
N VAL A 70 -7.15 9.17 -14.77
CA VAL A 70 -6.91 10.59 -14.54
C VAL A 70 -5.43 10.92 -14.72
N LYS A 71 -5.17 11.85 -15.62
CA LYS A 71 -3.83 12.30 -15.93
C LYS A 71 -3.27 13.20 -14.81
N PHE A 72 -2.17 12.75 -14.21
CA PHE A 72 -1.42 13.55 -13.24
C PHE A 72 -0.91 14.90 -13.79
N PRO A 73 -0.78 15.93 -12.94
CA PRO A 73 -1.27 15.98 -11.56
C PRO A 73 -2.74 16.46 -11.48
N TYR A 74 -3.45 16.01 -10.46
CA TYR A 74 -4.78 16.51 -10.09
C TYR A 74 -4.91 16.62 -8.58
N THR A 75 -6.04 17.15 -8.10
CA THR A 75 -6.28 17.36 -6.66
C THR A 75 -7.60 16.73 -6.29
N VAL A 76 -7.59 15.98 -5.20
CA VAL A 76 -8.77 15.37 -4.58
C VAL A 76 -9.00 15.97 -3.20
N ASP A 77 -10.23 15.98 -2.72
CA ASP A 77 -10.62 16.37 -1.37
C ASP A 77 -11.15 15.11 -0.66
N VAL A 78 -10.37 14.57 0.27
CA VAL A 78 -10.75 13.41 1.07
C VAL A 78 -11.13 13.90 2.46
N GLY A 79 -12.41 13.79 2.82
CA GLY A 79 -12.90 14.22 4.14
C GLY A 79 -12.67 15.71 4.49
N GLY A 80 -12.48 16.60 3.50
CA GLY A 80 -12.15 18.02 3.70
C GLY A 80 -10.67 18.37 3.59
N ILE A 81 -9.80 17.41 3.25
CA ILE A 81 -8.36 17.58 3.06
C ILE A 81 -8.03 17.55 1.57
N GLN A 82 -7.39 18.59 1.05
CA GLN A 82 -6.97 18.62 -0.35
C GLN A 82 -5.61 17.95 -0.52
N ILE A 83 -5.60 16.83 -1.25
CA ILE A 83 -4.41 16.05 -1.57
C ILE A 83 -4.13 16.25 -3.07
N THR A 84 -2.88 16.58 -3.41
CA THR A 84 -2.46 16.61 -4.81
C THR A 84 -1.87 15.26 -5.16
N ILE A 85 -2.45 14.61 -6.15
CA ILE A 85 -1.99 13.34 -6.70
C ILE A 85 -1.15 13.68 -7.93
N ASP A 86 0.16 13.46 -7.84
CA ASP A 86 1.11 13.72 -8.93
C ASP A 86 1.84 12.48 -9.45
N SER A 87 1.61 11.34 -8.80
CA SER A 87 2.16 10.02 -9.12
C SER A 87 1.19 8.88 -8.75
N GLU A 88 1.46 7.67 -9.25
CA GLU A 88 0.70 6.46 -8.87
C GLU A 88 0.90 6.14 -7.39
N GLU A 89 2.10 6.40 -6.86
CA GLU A 89 2.41 6.21 -5.44
C GLU A 89 1.57 7.09 -4.51
N ASP A 90 1.00 8.20 -4.99
CA ASP A 90 0.09 9.04 -4.20
C ASP A 90 -1.33 8.45 -4.08
N LEU A 91 -1.67 7.42 -4.86
CA LEU A 91 -2.97 6.73 -4.77
C LEU A 91 -3.04 5.82 -3.54
N GLU A 92 -1.92 5.19 -3.17
CA GLU A 92 -1.77 4.42 -1.93
C GLU A 92 -2.08 5.29 -0.69
N LEU A 93 -1.82 6.60 -0.76
CA LEU A 93 -2.19 7.53 0.32
C LEU A 93 -3.71 7.65 0.51
N ILE A 94 -4.49 7.53 -0.57
CA ILE A 94 -5.95 7.56 -0.50
C ILE A 94 -6.47 6.26 0.13
N GLU A 95 -5.90 5.13 -0.26
CA GLU A 95 -6.18 3.80 0.33
C GLU A 95 -5.88 3.80 1.83
N ASP A 96 -4.69 4.25 2.23
CA ASP A 96 -4.27 4.36 3.63
C ASP A 96 -5.25 5.20 4.47
N ILE A 97 -5.79 6.28 3.88
CA ILE A 97 -6.76 7.16 4.56
C ILE A 97 -8.11 6.45 4.72
N PHE A 98 -8.58 5.74 3.70
CA PHE A 98 -9.83 4.97 3.77
C PHE A 98 -9.69 3.78 4.75
N ASP A 99 -8.51 3.17 4.83
CA ASP A 99 -8.27 1.97 5.64
C ASP A 99 -7.94 2.25 7.12
N GLU A 100 -7.72 3.51 7.50
CA GLU A 100 -7.41 3.86 8.89
C GLU A 100 -8.56 3.48 9.84
N PHE A 101 -9.81 3.56 9.38
CA PHE A 101 -11.00 3.30 10.20
C PHE A 101 -12.08 2.47 9.50
N ASP A 102 -12.38 1.25 9.98
CA ASP A 102 -13.44 0.42 9.38
C ASP A 102 -14.91 0.93 9.57
N THR A 103 -15.14 2.20 9.94
CA THR A 103 -16.47 2.70 10.35
C THR A 103 -16.84 4.12 9.89
N ASP A 104 -15.95 4.84 9.23
CA ASP A 104 -16.25 6.11 8.59
C ASP A 104 -16.93 5.91 7.22
N GLU A 105 -17.30 7.04 6.61
CA GLU A 105 -17.78 7.07 5.23
C GLU A 105 -16.65 7.65 4.39
N ASP A 106 -16.03 6.81 3.57
CA ASP A 106 -15.00 7.18 2.62
C ASP A 106 -15.60 8.07 1.53
N VAL A 107 -15.23 9.35 1.54
CA VAL A 107 -15.73 10.33 0.58
C VAL A 107 -14.55 11.09 0.00
N LEU A 108 -14.37 10.90 -1.31
CA LEU A 108 -13.41 11.62 -2.14
C LEU A 108 -14.14 12.52 -3.14
N ASP A 109 -13.74 13.80 -3.18
CA ASP A 109 -14.27 14.82 -4.08
C ASP A 109 -13.15 15.34 -5.00
N ILE A 110 -13.23 15.09 -6.31
CA ILE A 110 -12.22 15.58 -7.27
C ILE A 110 -12.38 17.10 -7.52
N LEU A 111 -11.27 17.84 -7.51
CA LEU A 111 -11.23 19.26 -7.87
C LEU A 111 -11.09 19.44 -9.38
N PHE A 112 -12.20 19.74 -10.04
CA PHE A 112 -12.25 20.02 -11.49
C PHE A 112 -11.70 21.42 -11.86
N PRO A 113 -11.17 21.59 -13.09
CA PRO A 113 -11.11 20.59 -14.16
C PRO A 113 -9.93 19.62 -14.04
N ILE A 114 -10.15 18.38 -14.45
CA ILE A 114 -9.12 17.34 -14.60
C ILE A 114 -8.94 16.96 -16.07
N THR A 115 -7.85 16.27 -16.38
CA THR A 115 -7.65 15.65 -17.70
C THR A 115 -7.64 14.16 -17.50
N ILE A 116 -8.34 13.40 -18.35
CA ILE A 116 -8.26 11.94 -18.37
C ILE A 116 -7.57 11.47 -19.64
N THR A 117 -7.02 10.25 -19.60
CA THR A 117 -6.42 9.54 -20.72
C THR A 117 -7.27 8.31 -21.02
N LEU A 118 -7.85 8.23 -22.22
CA LEU A 118 -8.65 7.07 -22.64
C LEU A 118 -7.77 5.90 -23.10
N GLY A 119 -8.35 4.70 -23.29
CA GLY A 119 -7.66 3.51 -23.82
C GLY A 119 -6.93 3.66 -25.16
N ASP A 120 -7.20 4.70 -25.95
CA ASP A 120 -6.44 5.02 -27.17
C ASP A 120 -5.34 6.09 -26.97
N PHE A 121 -5.04 6.43 -25.71
CA PHE A 121 -4.16 7.50 -25.24
C PHE A 121 -4.57 8.91 -25.70
N THR A 122 -5.83 9.11 -26.12
CA THR A 122 -6.36 10.46 -26.33
C THR A 122 -6.72 11.09 -24.98
N GLU A 123 -6.51 12.40 -24.91
CA GLU A 123 -6.71 13.16 -23.68
C GLU A 123 -7.97 14.02 -23.78
N ILE A 124 -8.83 13.96 -22.76
CA ILE A 124 -10.06 14.74 -22.67
C ILE A 124 -10.03 15.56 -21.37
N VAL A 125 -10.41 16.84 -21.46
CA VAL A 125 -10.59 17.68 -20.28
C VAL A 125 -12.00 17.51 -19.76
N ILE A 126 -12.12 17.14 -18.49
CA ILE A 126 -13.37 16.98 -17.75
C ILE A 126 -13.58 18.20 -16.87
N GLU A 127 -14.70 18.90 -17.06
CA GLU A 127 -14.94 20.21 -16.44
C GLU A 127 -15.69 20.11 -15.10
N ASN A 128 -16.29 18.96 -14.78
CA ASN A 128 -17.09 18.73 -13.58
C ASN A 128 -17.44 17.23 -13.42
N VAL A 129 -17.86 16.87 -12.22
CA VAL A 129 -18.23 15.49 -11.84
C VAL A 129 -19.34 14.86 -12.68
N GLU A 130 -20.31 15.64 -13.18
CA GLU A 130 -21.39 15.11 -14.03
C GLU A 130 -20.83 14.58 -15.36
N GLN A 131 -19.79 15.23 -15.91
CA GLN A 131 -19.11 14.74 -17.12
C GLN A 131 -18.25 13.51 -16.86
N LEU A 132 -17.66 13.40 -15.66
CA LEU A 132 -16.89 12.23 -15.27
C LEU A 132 -17.80 11.00 -15.12
N ILE A 133 -18.88 11.14 -14.36
CA ILE A 133 -19.88 10.08 -14.14
C ILE A 133 -20.51 9.62 -15.46
N ASP A 134 -20.91 10.56 -16.33
CA ASP A 134 -21.49 10.23 -17.64
C ASP A 134 -20.52 9.38 -18.49
N LEU A 135 -19.20 9.55 -18.31
CA LEU A 135 -18.19 8.79 -19.02
C LEU A 135 -17.85 7.46 -18.33
N ALA A 136 -17.73 7.45 -17.00
CA ALA A 136 -17.56 6.24 -16.19
C ALA A 136 -18.71 5.24 -16.42
N GLU A 137 -19.95 5.72 -16.58
CA GLU A 137 -21.10 4.86 -16.92
C GLU A 137 -20.97 4.16 -18.30
N GLU A 138 -20.03 4.58 -19.16
CA GLU A 138 -19.72 3.91 -20.43
C GLU A 138 -18.68 2.78 -20.29
N CYS A 139 -17.94 2.72 -19.18
CA CYS A 139 -17.01 1.64 -18.87
C CYS A 139 -17.75 0.32 -18.55
N ARG A 140 -17.10 -0.81 -18.81
CA ARG A 140 -17.67 -2.14 -18.58
C ARG A 140 -17.11 -2.74 -17.29
N GLU A 141 -17.73 -2.38 -16.19
CA GLU A 141 -17.45 -2.96 -14.87
C GLU A 141 -17.56 -4.51 -14.86
N GLY A 142 -16.46 -5.19 -14.51
CA GLY A 142 -16.40 -6.60 -14.14
C GLY A 142 -15.77 -7.58 -15.14
N GLY A 143 -14.70 -7.19 -15.85
CA GLY A 143 -13.78 -8.14 -16.52
C GLY A 143 -14.25 -8.68 -17.87
N ASP A 144 -15.13 -7.97 -18.57
CA ASP A 144 -15.69 -8.38 -19.88
C ASP A 144 -15.49 -7.25 -20.91
N ASP A 145 -14.34 -6.58 -20.81
CA ASP A 145 -13.88 -5.59 -21.78
C ASP A 145 -12.95 -6.21 -22.85
N ASP A 146 -12.33 -5.38 -23.68
CA ASP A 146 -11.53 -5.88 -24.80
C ASP A 146 -10.01 -5.71 -24.54
N ASP A 147 -9.60 -5.21 -23.37
CA ASP A 147 -8.21 -4.98 -22.94
C ASP A 147 -7.49 -6.31 -22.73
N ILE A 148 -6.16 -6.27 -22.63
CA ILE A 148 -5.38 -7.46 -22.23
C ILE A 148 -4.23 -6.98 -21.36
N GLU A 149 -4.31 -7.24 -20.07
CA GLU A 149 -3.38 -6.67 -19.08
C GLU A 149 -2.40 -7.71 -18.52
N CYS A 150 -2.81 -8.98 -18.53
CA CYS A 150 -2.01 -10.09 -17.98
C CYS A 150 -0.67 -10.34 -18.70
N ILE A 151 -0.41 -9.63 -19.80
CA ILE A 151 0.83 -9.69 -20.55
C ILE A 151 1.11 -8.36 -21.26
N ASP A 152 2.35 -7.91 -21.24
CA ASP A 152 2.78 -6.61 -21.79
C ASP A 152 3.98 -6.77 -22.77
N PHE A 153 4.13 -5.82 -23.67
CA PHE A 153 5.25 -5.72 -24.61
C PHE A 153 6.51 -5.14 -23.97
N VAL A 154 7.65 -5.81 -24.17
CA VAL A 154 8.94 -5.22 -23.80
C VAL A 154 9.49 -4.40 -24.97
N TYR A 155 9.50 -3.09 -24.78
CA TYR A 155 10.03 -2.12 -25.75
C TYR A 155 11.56 -2.02 -25.76
N PRO A 156 12.18 -1.58 -26.87
CA PRO A 156 11.55 -1.08 -28.11
C PRO A 156 11.21 -2.19 -29.13
N ILE A 157 10.17 -1.96 -29.93
CA ILE A 157 9.74 -2.86 -31.02
C ILE A 157 9.92 -2.18 -32.38
N THR A 158 10.47 -2.90 -33.36
CA THR A 158 10.60 -2.39 -34.73
C THR A 158 9.50 -2.95 -35.62
N LEU A 159 8.75 -2.06 -36.25
CA LEU A 159 7.67 -2.35 -37.19
C LEU A 159 8.09 -1.96 -38.61
N PHE A 160 7.59 -2.71 -39.59
CA PHE A 160 7.81 -2.49 -41.02
C PHE A 160 6.48 -2.33 -41.72
N THR A 161 6.33 -1.31 -42.55
CA THR A 161 5.14 -1.12 -43.39
C THR A 161 5.40 -1.63 -44.80
N TYR A 162 4.37 -2.12 -45.48
CA TYR A 162 4.47 -2.66 -46.84
C TYR A 162 3.42 -2.03 -47.79
N ASP A 163 3.68 -2.09 -49.09
CA ASP A 163 2.67 -1.76 -50.11
C ASP A 163 1.85 -2.99 -50.51
N ILE A 164 0.83 -2.78 -51.35
CA ILE A 164 -0.04 -3.85 -51.90
C ILE A 164 0.70 -4.95 -52.70
N ASN A 165 1.98 -4.74 -53.03
CA ASN A 165 2.84 -5.72 -53.70
C ASN A 165 3.80 -6.41 -52.72
N SER A 166 3.57 -6.25 -51.41
CA SER A 166 4.43 -6.74 -50.32
C SER A 166 5.86 -6.20 -50.39
N GLN A 167 6.06 -5.00 -50.94
CA GLN A 167 7.34 -4.31 -50.88
C GLN A 167 7.39 -3.42 -49.64
N GLN A 168 8.42 -3.58 -48.81
CA GLN A 168 8.62 -2.72 -47.64
C GLN A 168 8.69 -1.24 -48.05
N THR A 169 7.83 -0.43 -47.45
CA THR A 169 7.70 1.02 -47.69
C THR A 169 8.37 1.85 -46.60
N GLY A 170 8.53 1.30 -45.40
CA GLY A 170 9.04 2.02 -44.24
C GLY A 170 9.50 1.11 -43.10
N SER A 171 10.01 1.74 -42.05
CA SER A 171 10.30 1.12 -40.76
C SER A 171 10.07 2.18 -39.68
N VAL A 172 9.44 1.78 -38.58
CA VAL A 172 9.14 2.60 -37.41
C VAL A 172 9.62 1.82 -36.20
N VAL A 173 10.29 2.50 -35.27
CA VAL A 173 10.61 1.94 -33.96
C VAL A 173 9.63 2.59 -32.99
N VAL A 174 8.95 1.78 -32.19
CA VAL A 174 8.06 2.24 -31.12
C VAL A 174 8.73 1.95 -29.78
N GLU A 175 8.62 2.90 -28.85
CA GLU A 175 9.26 2.84 -27.53
C GLU A 175 8.26 2.70 -26.36
N SER A 176 6.95 2.71 -26.63
CA SER A 176 5.89 2.50 -25.64
C SER A 176 4.56 2.05 -26.28
N ASP A 177 3.60 1.60 -25.46
CA ASP A 177 2.24 1.24 -25.87
C ASP A 177 1.53 2.38 -26.57
N LYS A 178 1.68 3.60 -26.06
CA LYS A 178 1.17 4.80 -26.72
C LYS A 178 1.65 4.92 -28.17
N GLU A 179 2.94 4.67 -28.43
CA GLU A 179 3.47 4.73 -29.80
C GLU A 179 3.00 3.56 -30.66
N LEU A 180 2.87 2.36 -30.08
CA LEU A 180 2.36 1.16 -30.74
C LEU A 180 0.87 1.33 -31.11
N ARG A 181 0.04 1.75 -30.16
CA ARG A 181 -1.38 2.06 -30.32
C ARG A 181 -1.61 3.11 -31.40
N GLN A 182 -0.86 4.21 -31.36
CA GLN A 182 -0.93 5.28 -32.37
C GLN A 182 -0.48 4.81 -33.76
N PHE A 183 0.53 3.93 -33.83
CA PHE A 183 0.96 3.34 -35.09
C PHE A 183 -0.18 2.55 -35.74
N PHE A 184 -0.83 1.65 -35.00
CA PHE A 184 -1.95 0.86 -35.51
C PHE A 184 -3.19 1.69 -35.82
N ALA A 185 -3.51 2.71 -35.02
CA ALA A 185 -4.61 3.65 -35.29
C ALA A 185 -4.42 4.46 -36.59
N GLY A 186 -3.17 4.63 -37.03
CA GLY A 186 -2.82 5.33 -38.27
C GLY A 186 -2.98 4.50 -39.56
N LEU A 187 -3.27 3.20 -39.45
CA LEU A 187 -3.35 2.27 -40.58
C LEU A 187 -4.78 2.13 -41.12
N GLU A 188 -4.90 1.90 -42.42
CA GLU A 188 -6.14 1.43 -43.04
C GLU A 188 -6.25 -0.09 -42.91
N GLY A 189 -7.47 -0.65 -42.83
CA GLY A 189 -7.66 -2.08 -42.54
C GLY A 189 -6.99 -3.08 -43.50
N GLU A 190 -6.67 -2.67 -44.73
CA GLU A 190 -5.95 -3.51 -45.72
C GLU A 190 -4.42 -3.28 -45.71
N ASP A 191 -3.90 -2.41 -44.85
CA ASP A 191 -2.46 -2.14 -44.74
C ASP A 191 -1.73 -3.36 -44.16
N LEU A 192 -0.51 -3.57 -44.67
CA LEU A 192 0.35 -4.68 -44.26
C LEU A 192 1.48 -4.18 -43.37
N VAL A 193 1.60 -4.80 -42.20
CA VAL A 193 2.62 -4.54 -41.19
C VAL A 193 3.45 -5.79 -41.00
N GLY A 194 4.73 -5.67 -40.72
CA GLY A 194 5.58 -6.76 -40.26
C GLY A 194 6.32 -6.35 -39.00
N ILE A 195 6.59 -7.31 -38.13
CA ILE A 195 7.29 -7.09 -36.86
C ILE A 195 8.72 -7.64 -37.00
N ASP A 196 9.71 -6.92 -36.48
CA ASP A 196 11.09 -7.40 -36.41
C ASP A 196 11.25 -8.36 -35.23
N TYR A 197 11.12 -9.66 -35.51
CA TYR A 197 11.30 -10.70 -34.51
C TYR A 197 12.79 -10.99 -34.22
N PRO A 198 13.12 -11.44 -32.98
CA PRO A 198 12.20 -11.75 -31.88
C PRO A 198 11.67 -10.53 -31.13
N VAL A 199 10.48 -10.66 -30.54
CA VAL A 199 9.89 -9.71 -29.59
C VAL A 199 9.80 -10.37 -28.23
N THR A 200 9.99 -9.59 -27.16
CA THR A 200 9.86 -10.08 -25.78
C THR A 200 8.54 -9.57 -25.20
N LEU A 201 7.81 -10.46 -24.54
CA LEU A 201 6.63 -10.16 -23.74
C LEU A 201 6.96 -10.40 -22.27
N LYS A 202 6.30 -9.67 -21.38
CA LYS A 202 6.39 -9.83 -19.93
C LYS A 202 5.01 -10.16 -19.39
N LYS A 203 4.86 -11.28 -18.71
CA LYS A 203 3.60 -11.66 -18.05
C LYS A 203 3.41 -10.88 -16.74
N TYR A 204 2.18 -10.89 -16.21
CA TYR A 204 1.82 -10.32 -14.91
C TYR A 204 2.78 -10.78 -13.78
N ASP A 205 3.15 -12.06 -13.75
CA ASP A 205 4.09 -12.65 -12.78
C ASP A 205 5.57 -12.20 -12.94
N GLY A 206 5.85 -11.28 -13.86
CA GLY A 206 7.17 -10.76 -14.18
C GLY A 206 8.03 -11.68 -15.06
N THR A 207 7.54 -12.85 -15.45
CA THR A 207 8.27 -13.75 -16.34
C THR A 207 8.29 -13.23 -17.77
N THR A 208 9.44 -13.38 -18.44
CA THR A 208 9.61 -12.90 -19.82
C THR A 208 9.57 -14.04 -20.83
N ILE A 209 8.84 -13.86 -21.93
CA ILE A 209 8.69 -14.82 -23.02
C ILE A 209 9.19 -14.19 -24.33
N GLU A 210 10.10 -14.87 -25.03
CA GLU A 210 10.57 -14.44 -26.35
C GLU A 210 9.77 -15.13 -27.45
N VAL A 211 9.05 -14.36 -28.27
CA VAL A 211 8.26 -14.85 -29.41
C VAL A 211 8.97 -14.52 -30.73
N ASN A 212 8.90 -15.44 -31.70
CA ASN A 212 9.67 -15.40 -32.94
C ASN A 212 8.82 -15.31 -34.21
N SER A 213 7.49 -15.26 -34.09
CA SER A 213 6.57 -15.20 -35.22
C SER A 213 5.21 -14.61 -34.85
N ASN A 214 4.44 -14.17 -35.84
CA ASN A 214 3.06 -13.66 -35.63
C ASN A 214 2.17 -14.73 -34.98
N ALA A 215 2.35 -15.99 -35.38
CA ALA A 215 1.58 -17.11 -34.82
C ALA A 215 1.95 -17.38 -33.35
N GLU A 216 3.23 -17.31 -33.00
CA GLU A 216 3.69 -17.48 -31.63
C GLU A 216 3.25 -16.31 -30.75
N LEU A 217 3.31 -15.08 -31.26
CA LEU A 217 2.79 -13.89 -30.59
C LEU A 217 1.29 -14.04 -30.27
N ALA A 218 0.46 -14.32 -31.27
CA ALA A 218 -0.98 -14.48 -31.07
C ALA A 218 -1.33 -15.58 -30.07
N MET A 219 -0.70 -16.76 -30.18
CA MET A 219 -0.91 -17.85 -29.23
C MET A 219 -0.45 -17.52 -27.81
N THR A 220 0.60 -16.71 -27.67
CA THR A 220 1.13 -16.35 -26.34
C THR A 220 0.20 -15.37 -25.64
N ILE A 221 -0.30 -14.36 -26.36
CA ILE A 221 -1.24 -13.38 -25.82
C ILE A 221 -2.58 -14.07 -25.48
N GLU A 222 -3.15 -14.87 -26.40
CA GLU A 222 -4.43 -15.58 -26.15
C GLU A 222 -4.35 -16.58 -24.99
N ALA A 223 -3.17 -17.15 -24.73
CA ALA A 223 -2.98 -18.03 -23.59
C ALA A 223 -2.84 -17.27 -22.27
N ALA A 224 -2.39 -16.02 -22.31
CA ALA A 224 -2.08 -15.21 -21.14
C ALA A 224 -3.22 -14.30 -20.71
N LYS A 225 -4.11 -13.89 -21.62
CA LYS A 225 -5.16 -12.88 -21.37
C LYS A 225 -6.12 -13.22 -20.22
N ASP A 226 -6.33 -14.50 -19.90
CA ASP A 226 -7.21 -14.93 -18.81
C ASP A 226 -6.40 -15.49 -17.61
N GLU A 227 -5.11 -15.15 -17.48
CA GLU A 227 -4.21 -15.70 -16.44
C GLU A 227 -4.14 -14.86 -15.15
N CYS A 228 -4.62 -13.62 -15.17
CA CYS A 228 -4.66 -12.70 -14.02
C CYS A 228 -6.07 -12.12 -13.83
N ASP A 229 -6.29 -11.43 -12.70
CA ASP A 229 -7.43 -10.51 -12.56
C ASP A 229 -7.07 -9.21 -13.29
N GLU A 230 -8.02 -8.64 -14.04
CA GLU A 230 -7.81 -7.43 -14.87
C GLU A 230 -8.25 -6.15 -14.12
N ASP A 231 -8.49 -6.24 -12.80
CA ASP A 231 -8.87 -5.12 -11.90
C ASP A 231 -9.97 -4.20 -12.50
N ASP A 232 -10.86 -4.88 -13.22
CA ASP A 232 -11.78 -4.29 -14.18
C ASP A 232 -13.14 -3.99 -13.51
N ASP A 233 -13.23 -4.17 -12.18
CA ASP A 233 -14.31 -3.72 -11.34
C ASP A 233 -13.90 -2.52 -10.48
N ASN A 234 -14.84 -1.60 -10.28
CA ASN A 234 -14.67 -0.42 -9.43
C ASN A 234 -14.79 -0.76 -7.92
N ASP A 235 -14.09 -1.80 -7.47
CA ASP A 235 -13.89 -2.09 -6.05
C ASP A 235 -12.46 -1.71 -5.64
N PHE A 236 -12.26 -0.46 -5.24
CA PHE A 236 -10.96 0.08 -4.81
C PHE A 236 -10.37 -0.57 -3.54
N ASN A 237 -11.04 -1.59 -2.98
CA ASN A 237 -10.55 -2.41 -1.87
C ASN A 237 -10.20 -3.83 -2.38
N ASP A 238 -9.84 -3.94 -3.66
CA ASP A 238 -9.41 -5.16 -4.30
C ASP A 238 -7.95 -5.46 -3.92
N ASP A 239 -7.76 -5.96 -2.71
CA ASP A 239 -6.65 -6.88 -2.46
C ASP A 239 -6.82 -8.11 -3.38
N ASP A 240 -6.35 -8.01 -4.62
CA ASP A 240 -6.34 -9.00 -5.71
C ASP A 240 -6.26 -10.47 -5.21
N PHE A 241 -7.43 -11.03 -4.89
CA PHE A 241 -7.52 -12.33 -4.23
C PHE A 241 -7.33 -13.46 -5.23
N ASP A 242 -6.11 -13.68 -5.72
CA ASP A 242 -5.77 -14.91 -6.43
C ASP A 242 -6.03 -16.12 -5.49
N GLU A 243 -6.84 -17.09 -5.95
CA GLU A 243 -7.20 -18.31 -5.21
C GLU A 243 -5.96 -19.07 -4.71
N ASP A 244 -4.91 -19.14 -5.53
CA ASP A 244 -3.65 -19.80 -5.16
C ASP A 244 -2.83 -18.94 -4.17
N ARG A 245 -2.93 -17.60 -4.23
CA ARG A 245 -2.25 -16.65 -3.33
C ARG A 245 -2.93 -16.57 -1.96
N PHE A 246 -4.26 -16.61 -1.90
CA PHE A 246 -5.02 -16.56 -0.65
C PHE A 246 -4.79 -17.79 0.23
N ASP A 247 -4.88 -19.00 -0.35
CA ASP A 247 -4.61 -20.24 0.39
C ASP A 247 -3.15 -20.31 0.84
N PHE A 248 -2.22 -19.84 0.01
CA PHE A 248 -0.81 -19.68 0.38
C PHE A 248 -0.66 -18.73 1.58
N CYS A 249 -1.17 -17.50 1.48
CA CYS A 249 -1.11 -16.49 2.54
C CYS A 249 -1.73 -17.00 3.85
N LEU A 250 -2.91 -17.62 3.79
CA LEU A 250 -3.59 -18.11 4.98
C LEU A 250 -2.81 -19.24 5.68
N THR A 251 -2.11 -20.09 4.91
CA THR A 251 -1.37 -21.26 5.42
C THR A 251 0.12 -21.03 5.65
N GLU A 252 0.65 -19.88 5.22
CA GLU A 252 2.08 -19.56 5.32
C GLU A 252 2.54 -19.48 6.79
N CYS A 253 1.75 -18.80 7.63
CA CYS A 253 2.15 -18.45 8.99
C CYS A 253 1.00 -18.60 10.01
N PRO A 254 1.29 -18.85 11.30
CA PRO A 254 0.30 -18.73 12.36
C PRO A 254 -0.26 -17.30 12.46
N TRP A 255 -1.56 -17.21 12.75
CA TRP A 255 -2.29 -15.96 12.92
C TRP A 255 -2.61 -15.70 14.38
N LYS A 256 -2.28 -14.52 14.88
CA LYS A 256 -2.71 -14.01 16.18
C LYS A 256 -4.06 -13.33 16.04
N VAL A 257 -5.01 -13.71 16.89
CA VAL A 257 -6.32 -13.04 16.95
C VAL A 257 -6.16 -11.68 17.64
N ILE A 258 -6.55 -10.60 16.95
CA ILE A 258 -6.45 -9.20 17.41
C ILE A 258 -7.80 -8.67 17.87
N THR A 259 -8.86 -8.89 17.08
CA THR A 259 -10.21 -8.40 17.37
C THR A 259 -11.22 -9.51 17.14
N VAL A 260 -12.22 -9.61 18.03
CA VAL A 260 -13.39 -10.48 17.83
C VAL A 260 -14.64 -9.74 18.27
N GLU A 261 -15.52 -9.42 17.33
CA GLU A 261 -16.86 -8.90 17.58
C GLU A 261 -17.91 -9.93 17.17
N ARG A 262 -18.82 -10.26 18.09
CA ARG A 262 -19.86 -11.26 17.86
C ARG A 262 -21.23 -10.78 18.34
N ASP A 263 -22.20 -10.76 17.43
CA ASP A 263 -23.58 -10.33 17.66
C ASP A 263 -23.67 -8.97 18.37
N GLY A 264 -22.80 -8.03 17.96
CA GLY A 264 -22.70 -6.69 18.55
C GLY A 264 -22.10 -6.63 19.96
N ASN A 265 -21.35 -7.65 20.37
CA ASN A 265 -20.55 -7.64 21.59
C ASN A 265 -19.07 -7.82 21.25
N ASP A 266 -18.24 -6.96 21.82
CA ASP A 266 -16.80 -7.13 21.80
C ASP A 266 -16.40 -8.32 22.69
N ARG A 267 -15.72 -9.28 22.07
CA ARG A 267 -15.18 -10.53 22.65
C ARG A 267 -13.66 -10.58 22.58
N THR A 268 -13.01 -9.50 22.17
CA THR A 268 -11.58 -9.44 21.91
C THR A 268 -10.77 -9.96 23.10
N VAL A 269 -11.09 -9.50 24.32
CA VAL A 269 -10.43 -9.93 25.57
C VAL A 269 -10.60 -11.43 25.88
N ASP A 270 -11.68 -12.06 25.39
CA ASP A 270 -11.91 -13.50 25.59
C ASP A 270 -10.96 -14.36 24.73
N TYR A 271 -10.48 -13.79 23.61
CA TYR A 271 -9.69 -14.48 22.57
C TYR A 271 -8.31 -13.89 22.35
N GLU A 272 -7.94 -12.87 23.14
CA GLU A 272 -6.62 -12.27 23.16
C GLU A 272 -5.54 -13.35 23.31
N ALA A 273 -4.47 -13.22 22.51
CA ALA A 273 -3.34 -14.16 22.43
C ALA A 273 -3.68 -15.57 21.92
N TYR A 274 -4.85 -15.80 21.32
CA TYR A 274 -5.12 -17.04 20.61
C TYR A 274 -4.32 -17.07 19.32
N LEU A 275 -3.67 -18.21 19.07
CA LEU A 275 -2.89 -18.43 17.86
C LEU A 275 -3.58 -19.48 16.99
N MET A 276 -4.00 -19.09 15.80
CA MET A 276 -4.62 -19.94 14.81
C MET A 276 -3.58 -20.36 13.77
N ASN A 277 -3.54 -21.62 13.39
CA ASN A 277 -2.62 -22.12 12.38
C ASN A 277 -3.39 -22.97 11.40
N PHE A 278 -3.43 -22.51 10.15
CA PHE A 278 -4.07 -23.17 9.03
C PHE A 278 -3.11 -24.14 8.35
N THR A 279 -3.64 -25.19 7.77
CA THR A 279 -2.88 -26.18 7.00
C THR A 279 -3.53 -26.38 5.64
N GLU A 280 -2.70 -26.61 4.61
CA GLU A 280 -3.12 -26.83 3.21
C GLU A 280 -4.16 -27.95 3.03
N ASP A 281 -4.31 -28.86 4.00
CA ASP A 281 -5.30 -29.95 3.96
C ASP A 281 -6.69 -29.55 4.50
N GLY A 282 -6.94 -28.25 4.71
CA GLY A 282 -8.20 -27.73 5.26
C GLY A 282 -8.32 -27.86 6.78
N GLY A 283 -7.22 -28.14 7.47
CA GLY A 283 -7.16 -28.20 8.93
C GLY A 283 -6.84 -26.84 9.54
N VAL A 284 -7.45 -26.51 10.68
CA VAL A 284 -7.08 -25.33 11.45
C VAL A 284 -6.91 -25.71 12.92
N THR A 285 -5.81 -25.28 13.53
CA THR A 285 -5.54 -25.50 14.95
C THR A 285 -5.48 -24.17 15.68
N VAL A 286 -6.10 -24.09 16.85
CA VAL A 286 -6.10 -22.89 17.69
C VAL A 286 -5.47 -23.22 19.02
N LYS A 287 -4.44 -22.49 19.39
CA LYS A 287 -3.80 -22.57 20.70
C LYS A 287 -4.34 -21.45 21.59
N ASP A 288 -4.97 -21.83 22.70
CA ASP A 288 -5.47 -20.87 23.69
C ASP A 288 -4.36 -20.35 24.62
N ARG A 289 -4.70 -19.36 25.45
CA ARG A 289 -3.81 -18.76 26.47
C ARG A 289 -3.21 -19.75 27.48
N GLU A 290 -3.86 -20.89 27.71
CA GLU A 290 -3.37 -21.94 28.62
C GLU A 290 -2.49 -22.97 27.88
N GLY A 291 -2.33 -22.82 26.57
CA GLY A 291 -1.59 -23.71 25.68
C GLY A 291 -2.36 -24.95 25.27
N ASN A 292 -3.68 -25.01 25.51
CA ASN A 292 -4.51 -26.09 24.98
C ASN A 292 -4.67 -25.93 23.47
N VAL A 293 -4.67 -27.05 22.77
CA VAL A 293 -4.86 -27.07 21.31
C VAL A 293 -6.28 -27.51 21.01
N LEU A 294 -7.01 -26.64 20.32
CA LEU A 294 -8.33 -26.84 19.76
C LEU A 294 -8.17 -27.09 18.26
N ASN A 295 -8.99 -27.96 17.69
CA ASN A 295 -8.93 -28.28 16.26
C ASN A 295 -10.25 -27.90 15.62
N GLY A 296 -10.17 -27.46 14.37
CA GLY A 296 -11.29 -27.19 13.48
C GLY A 296 -10.91 -27.51 12.04
N GLU A 297 -11.85 -27.22 11.16
CA GLU A 297 -11.70 -27.32 9.71
C GLU A 297 -11.92 -25.93 9.10
N TRP A 298 -11.25 -25.65 7.99
CA TRP A 298 -11.47 -24.43 7.21
C TRP A 298 -11.61 -24.77 5.73
N SER A 299 -12.31 -23.90 5.01
CA SER A 299 -12.38 -23.93 3.54
C SER A 299 -12.68 -22.54 3.01
N ALA A 300 -12.06 -22.13 1.92
CA ALA A 300 -12.38 -20.91 1.20
C ALA A 300 -13.26 -21.22 -0.03
N THR A 301 -14.10 -20.25 -0.41
CA THR A 301 -14.77 -20.23 -1.71
C THR A 301 -14.75 -18.80 -2.23
N PHE A 302 -14.42 -18.60 -3.50
CA PHE A 302 -14.30 -17.26 -4.09
C PHE A 302 -15.62 -16.80 -4.67
N THR A 303 -15.88 -15.50 -4.55
CA THR A 303 -17.04 -14.81 -5.13
C THR A 303 -16.60 -13.46 -5.66
N ASP A 304 -17.44 -12.84 -6.49
CA ASP A 304 -17.32 -11.48 -7.03
C ASP A 304 -17.26 -10.35 -5.95
N ARG A 305 -16.96 -10.66 -4.69
CA ARG A 305 -16.85 -9.71 -3.55
C ARG A 305 -15.72 -10.11 -2.60
N GLY A 306 -14.80 -10.96 -3.06
CA GLY A 306 -13.72 -11.54 -2.26
C GLY A 306 -13.97 -12.97 -1.70
N PRO A 307 -12.97 -13.55 -1.01
CA PRO A 307 -13.00 -14.91 -0.46
C PRO A 307 -14.02 -15.07 0.68
N LEU A 308 -14.79 -16.15 0.64
CA LEU A 308 -15.62 -16.61 1.76
C LEU A 308 -14.91 -17.71 2.55
N LEU A 309 -14.20 -17.30 3.61
CA LEU A 309 -13.56 -18.19 4.56
C LEU A 309 -14.60 -18.84 5.49
N THR A 310 -14.80 -20.14 5.35
CA THR A 310 -15.61 -20.94 6.27
C THR A 310 -14.73 -21.54 7.34
N LEU A 311 -15.03 -21.26 8.61
CA LEU A 311 -14.37 -21.83 9.78
C LEU A 311 -15.36 -22.73 10.53
N GLU A 312 -14.93 -23.94 10.89
CA GLU A 312 -15.74 -24.88 11.65
C GLU A 312 -14.97 -25.45 12.85
N PHE A 313 -15.37 -25.04 14.05
CA PHE A 313 -14.85 -25.57 15.31
C PHE A 313 -15.94 -26.23 16.16
N ASP A 314 -15.59 -27.33 16.84
CA ASP A 314 -16.46 -28.01 17.81
C ASP A 314 -16.76 -27.16 19.06
N THR A 315 -15.85 -26.25 19.42
CA THR A 315 -15.88 -25.53 20.71
C THR A 315 -15.75 -24.02 20.58
N LEU A 316 -15.10 -23.51 19.52
CA LEU A 316 -14.94 -22.08 19.26
C LEU A 316 -16.11 -21.54 18.42
N VAL A 317 -17.30 -21.52 19.04
CA VAL A 317 -18.55 -21.15 18.36
C VAL A 317 -18.55 -19.71 17.81
N ASP A 318 -17.74 -18.82 18.39
CA ASP A 318 -17.64 -17.43 17.95
C ASP A 318 -16.88 -17.30 16.63
N PHE A 319 -15.99 -18.26 16.32
CA PHE A 319 -15.27 -18.36 15.04
C PHE A 319 -16.01 -19.24 14.02
N SER A 320 -16.86 -20.17 14.48
CA SER A 320 -17.57 -21.14 13.61
C SER A 320 -18.65 -20.47 12.74
N LEU A 321 -18.24 -19.90 11.61
CA LEU A 321 -19.03 -19.12 10.68
C LEU A 321 -18.43 -19.15 9.27
N GLN A 322 -19.21 -18.65 8.32
CA GLN A 322 -18.69 -18.20 7.04
C GLN A 322 -18.43 -16.69 7.11
N TRP A 323 -17.20 -16.31 6.78
CA TRP A 323 -16.67 -14.96 6.86
C TRP A 323 -16.34 -14.48 5.45
N LEU A 324 -16.79 -13.27 5.11
CA LEU A 324 -16.27 -12.55 3.97
C LEU A 324 -14.90 -11.98 4.38
N VAL A 325 -13.86 -12.35 3.66
CA VAL A 325 -12.57 -11.66 3.71
C VAL A 325 -12.75 -10.41 2.88
N TYR A 326 -12.53 -9.26 3.50
CA TYR A 326 -12.69 -7.96 2.84
C TYR A 326 -11.42 -7.12 2.88
N GLU A 327 -10.32 -7.66 3.44
CA GLU A 327 -8.98 -7.07 3.41
C GLU A 327 -7.94 -8.13 3.82
N VAL A 328 -6.85 -8.21 3.08
CA VAL A 328 -5.60 -8.95 3.35
C VAL A 328 -4.40 -8.07 3.01
N GLY A 329 -4.04 -7.16 3.92
CA GLY A 329 -2.75 -6.45 3.84
C GLY A 329 -1.54 -7.32 4.23
N GLU A 330 -0.33 -6.74 4.12
CA GLU A 330 0.92 -7.40 4.53
C GLU A 330 0.87 -7.78 6.02
N HIS A 331 0.63 -9.07 6.30
CA HIS A 331 0.50 -9.67 7.64
C HIS A 331 -0.80 -9.38 8.41
N ARG A 332 -1.85 -8.84 7.78
CA ARG A 332 -3.16 -8.62 8.44
C ARG A 332 -4.28 -9.21 7.61
N ILE A 333 -5.33 -9.70 8.27
CA ILE A 333 -6.55 -10.14 7.61
C ILE A 333 -7.76 -9.64 8.38
N LYS A 334 -8.72 -9.03 7.68
CA LYS A 334 -10.00 -8.61 8.24
C LYS A 334 -11.14 -9.46 7.67
N LEU A 335 -11.98 -9.94 8.58
CA LEU A 335 -13.09 -10.86 8.31
C LEU A 335 -14.40 -10.24 8.77
N PHE A 336 -15.43 -10.30 7.93
CA PHE A 336 -16.75 -9.78 8.21
C PHE A 336 -17.86 -10.82 8.03
N ALA A 337 -18.90 -10.77 8.86
CA ALA A 337 -20.12 -11.52 8.64
C ALA A 337 -21.37 -10.72 9.06
N GLU A 338 -22.53 -11.10 8.51
CA GLU A 338 -23.82 -10.42 8.75
C GLU A 338 -24.09 -10.16 10.24
N GLY A 339 -24.64 -8.99 10.56
CA GLY A 339 -24.97 -8.61 11.94
C GLY A 339 -23.84 -7.89 12.69
N GLY A 340 -22.84 -7.37 11.96
CA GLY A 340 -21.71 -6.64 12.53
C GLY A 340 -20.72 -7.57 13.23
N ASN A 341 -20.55 -8.78 12.72
CA ASN A 341 -19.55 -9.70 13.23
C ASN A 341 -18.23 -9.39 12.53
N LYS A 342 -17.17 -9.19 13.30
CA LYS A 342 -15.84 -8.85 12.79
C LYS A 342 -14.78 -9.72 13.46
N ILE A 343 -13.82 -10.20 12.70
CA ILE A 343 -12.58 -10.79 13.23
C ILE A 343 -11.41 -10.12 12.52
N ILE A 344 -10.39 -9.73 13.29
CA ILE A 344 -9.13 -9.22 12.74
C ILE A 344 -8.02 -10.11 13.27
N MET A 345 -7.15 -10.58 12.39
CA MET A 345 -5.99 -11.39 12.75
C MET A 345 -4.71 -10.84 12.10
N GLN A 346 -3.57 -11.17 12.69
CA GLN A 346 -2.25 -10.74 12.23
C GLN A 346 -1.32 -11.96 12.10
N GLN A 347 -0.59 -12.10 11.00
CA GLN A 347 0.38 -13.19 10.80
C GLN A 347 1.56 -13.09 11.77
N LEU A 348 2.18 -14.24 12.04
CA LEU A 348 3.40 -14.39 12.82
C LEU A 348 4.34 -15.36 12.08
N CYS A 349 5.07 -14.87 11.08
CA CYS A 349 5.92 -15.70 10.23
C CYS A 349 7.23 -16.13 10.89
N GLU A 350 7.88 -17.21 10.40
CA GLU A 350 9.16 -17.68 10.96
C GLU A 350 10.32 -16.71 10.74
N ASP A 351 10.21 -15.78 9.78
CA ASP A 351 11.12 -14.63 9.65
C ASP A 351 10.78 -13.48 10.64
N ASP A 352 9.57 -13.49 11.23
CA ASP A 352 9.17 -12.63 12.35
C ASP A 352 9.30 -13.32 13.72
N GLY A 353 9.81 -14.55 13.77
CA GLY A 353 9.58 -15.39 14.95
C GLY A 353 10.57 -16.52 15.26
N SER A 354 11.48 -16.90 14.38
CA SER A 354 12.40 -18.02 14.67
C SER A 354 13.71 -17.62 15.35
N ASP A 355 14.01 -16.32 15.49
CA ASP A 355 15.16 -15.87 16.29
C ASP A 355 14.93 -14.59 17.11
N VAL A 356 13.68 -14.11 17.31
CA VAL A 356 13.41 -12.97 18.22
C VAL A 356 13.52 -13.43 19.67
N ASN A 357 14.72 -13.27 20.21
CA ASN A 357 15.11 -13.65 21.54
C ASN A 357 15.87 -12.45 22.16
N PRO A 358 16.26 -12.51 23.44
CA PRO A 358 16.93 -11.38 24.07
C PRO A 358 18.23 -10.96 23.37
N ASP A 359 18.91 -11.83 22.65
CA ASP A 359 20.14 -11.49 21.93
C ASP A 359 19.83 -10.74 20.62
N SER A 360 18.85 -11.16 19.82
CA SER A 360 18.51 -10.47 18.56
C SER A 360 17.89 -9.10 18.80
N LEU A 361 16.95 -8.94 19.73
CA LEU A 361 16.42 -7.61 20.08
C LEU A 361 17.54 -6.69 20.62
N ARG A 362 18.55 -7.23 21.31
CA ARG A 362 19.72 -6.43 21.71
C ARG A 362 20.57 -6.00 20.53
N GLU A 363 20.63 -6.75 19.44
CA GLU A 363 21.37 -6.33 18.25
C GLU A 363 20.56 -5.28 17.48
N ILE A 364 19.27 -5.51 17.23
CA ILE A 364 18.34 -4.54 16.60
C ILE A 364 18.39 -3.18 17.30
N LEU A 365 18.27 -3.16 18.64
CA LEU A 365 18.32 -1.92 19.42
C LEU A 365 19.66 -1.16 19.30
N LYS A 366 20.76 -1.87 19.02
CA LYS A 366 22.12 -1.27 18.90
C LYS A 366 22.46 -0.82 17.48
N GLU A 367 21.74 -1.29 16.47
CA GLU A 367 22.06 -1.04 15.07
C GLU A 367 21.91 0.43 14.71
N CYS A 368 20.81 1.04 15.13
CA CYS A 368 20.46 2.42 14.82
C CYS A 368 19.96 3.19 16.04
N GLU A 369 19.70 4.49 15.84
CA GLU A 369 19.03 5.34 16.81
C GLU A 369 17.50 5.13 16.77
N TRP A 370 16.83 5.44 17.87
CA TRP A 370 15.38 5.23 18.02
C TRP A 370 14.70 6.51 18.47
N ILE A 371 13.80 7.05 17.64
CA ILE A 371 13.04 8.26 17.92
C ILE A 371 11.74 7.89 18.61
N ILE A 372 11.42 8.57 19.71
CA ILE A 372 10.14 8.40 20.40
C ILE A 372 9.02 8.99 19.54
N LYS A 373 8.17 8.12 18.99
CA LYS A 373 6.92 8.51 18.31
C LYS A 373 5.80 8.72 19.34
N ARG A 374 5.69 7.84 20.34
CA ARG A 374 4.67 7.95 21.39
C ARG A 374 5.14 7.35 22.71
N VAL A 375 4.76 8.01 23.81
CA VAL A 375 4.81 7.44 25.17
C VAL A 375 3.47 7.72 25.82
N LYS A 376 2.85 6.68 26.38
CA LYS A 376 1.56 6.75 27.05
C LYS A 376 1.68 6.06 28.41
N LEU A 377 1.22 6.70 29.48
CA LEU A 377 1.14 6.09 30.82
C LEU A 377 -0.25 6.32 31.41
N GLN A 378 -1.01 5.25 31.69
CA GLN A 378 -2.33 5.33 32.32
C GLN A 378 -3.30 6.24 31.55
N ASP A 379 -3.47 6.02 30.25
CA ASP A 379 -4.30 6.85 29.38
C ASP A 379 -3.77 8.27 29.10
N GLU A 380 -2.62 8.65 29.65
CA GLU A 380 -2.05 9.99 29.47
C GLU A 380 -0.83 9.97 28.53
N PRO A 381 -0.88 10.63 27.37
CA PRO A 381 0.27 10.77 26.49
C PRO A 381 1.31 11.73 27.09
N ILE A 382 2.59 11.39 26.98
CA ILE A 382 3.72 12.22 27.44
C ILE A 382 4.33 12.93 26.24
N ARG A 383 3.64 13.97 25.77
CA ARG A 383 3.98 14.69 24.55
C ARG A 383 5.32 15.42 24.64
N ARG A 384 5.75 15.84 25.83
CA ARG A 384 7.09 16.44 26.02
C ARG A 384 8.28 15.55 25.61
N LEU A 385 8.09 14.23 25.47
CA LEU A 385 9.15 13.30 25.04
C LEU A 385 9.16 13.03 23.53
N LEU A 386 8.19 13.57 22.79
CA LEU A 386 8.06 13.39 21.36
C LEU A 386 9.35 13.79 20.63
N GLY A 387 9.82 12.95 19.71
CA GLY A 387 11.03 13.20 18.93
C GLY A 387 12.35 13.01 19.68
N PHE A 388 12.34 12.69 20.99
CA PHE A 388 13.57 12.40 21.71
C PHE A 388 14.20 11.12 21.18
N GLU A 389 15.52 11.05 21.22
CA GLU A 389 16.30 9.97 20.62
C GLU A 389 16.92 9.09 21.70
N PHE A 390 16.61 7.80 21.64
CA PHE A 390 17.34 6.75 22.32
C PHE A 390 18.50 6.26 21.47
N LYS A 391 19.62 6.01 22.15
CA LYS A 391 20.73 5.23 21.59
C LYS A 391 21.16 4.17 22.59
N PHE A 392 21.04 2.90 22.19
CA PHE A 392 21.37 1.76 23.04
C PHE A 392 22.81 1.31 22.77
N LEU A 393 23.69 1.53 23.74
CA LEU A 393 25.12 1.25 23.62
C LEU A 393 25.49 -0.13 24.23
N PRO A 394 26.59 -0.74 23.76
CA PRO A 394 27.12 -1.96 24.38
C PRO A 394 27.41 -1.80 25.87
N GLY A 395 27.19 -2.87 26.64
CA GLY A 395 27.41 -2.88 28.09
C GLY A 395 26.22 -2.37 28.92
N GLY A 396 25.04 -2.25 28.31
CA GLY A 396 23.80 -1.88 29.01
C GLY A 396 23.68 -0.40 29.33
N VAL A 397 24.38 0.46 28.59
CA VAL A 397 24.28 1.93 28.71
C VAL A 397 23.35 2.44 27.62
N ALA A 398 22.40 3.31 27.96
CA ALA A 398 21.54 3.98 27.00
C ALA A 398 21.67 5.49 27.16
N THR A 399 21.56 6.23 26.06
CA THR A 399 21.41 7.69 26.11
C THR A 399 20.03 8.08 25.63
N LEU A 400 19.46 9.11 26.24
CA LEU A 400 18.23 9.77 25.79
C LEU A 400 18.54 11.24 25.58
N THR A 401 18.29 11.77 24.39
CA THR A 401 18.61 13.17 24.07
C THR A 401 17.48 13.90 23.36
N ASN A 402 17.36 15.18 23.67
CA ASN A 402 16.53 16.14 22.96
C ASN A 402 17.36 17.07 22.06
N GLY A 403 18.58 16.68 21.69
CA GLY A 403 19.50 17.46 20.85
C GLY A 403 20.46 18.38 21.61
N ASP A 404 20.06 18.93 22.76
CA ASP A 404 20.95 19.77 23.62
C ASP A 404 21.40 19.02 24.88
N VAL A 405 20.45 18.42 25.59
CA VAL A 405 20.71 17.67 26.81
C VAL A 405 20.80 16.18 26.49
N VAL A 406 21.81 15.53 27.04
CA VAL A 406 21.98 14.07 26.96
C VAL A 406 21.87 13.51 28.37
N SER A 407 20.84 12.72 28.59
CA SER A 407 20.66 11.92 29.80
C SER A 407 21.29 10.55 29.58
N GLU A 408 22.03 10.05 30.57
CA GLU A 408 22.56 8.69 30.57
C GLU A 408 21.71 7.78 31.47
N GLY A 409 21.47 6.57 31.00
CA GLY A 409 20.68 5.56 31.69
C GLY A 409 21.23 4.16 31.43
N THR A 410 20.48 3.17 31.91
CA THR A 410 20.78 1.76 31.69
C THR A 410 19.66 1.08 30.94
N TRP A 411 20.00 0.07 30.14
CA TRP A 411 19.02 -0.80 29.48
C TRP A 411 19.41 -2.26 29.61
N GLU A 412 18.41 -3.13 29.65
CA GLU A 412 18.56 -4.58 29.61
C GLU A 412 17.37 -5.18 28.86
N VAL A 413 17.62 -6.19 28.03
CA VAL A 413 16.56 -6.98 27.40
C VAL A 413 16.50 -8.33 28.10
N GLY A 414 15.30 -8.82 28.38
CA GLY A 414 15.08 -10.12 28.99
C GLY A 414 13.64 -10.55 28.87
N TYR A 415 13.28 -11.65 29.52
CA TYR A 415 11.89 -12.06 29.63
C TYR A 415 11.30 -11.53 30.95
N ASN A 416 10.09 -10.97 30.90
CA ASN A 416 9.36 -10.55 32.08
C ASN A 416 8.78 -11.76 32.86
N GLU A 417 8.03 -11.50 33.94
CA GLU A 417 7.43 -12.57 34.77
C GLU A 417 6.44 -13.46 34.00
N GLU A 418 5.86 -12.95 32.91
CA GLU A 418 4.92 -13.62 32.01
C GLU A 418 5.60 -14.30 30.83
N GLN A 419 6.94 -14.32 30.80
CA GLN A 419 7.75 -14.87 29.71
C GLN A 419 7.62 -14.12 28.37
N VAL A 420 7.20 -12.85 28.41
CA VAL A 420 7.21 -11.94 27.26
C VAL A 420 8.57 -11.27 27.16
N LEU A 421 9.13 -11.19 25.94
CA LEU A 421 10.37 -10.47 25.67
C LEU A 421 10.14 -8.99 25.98
N ALA A 422 11.04 -8.38 26.76
CA ALA A 422 10.85 -7.05 27.28
C ALA A 422 12.17 -6.25 27.35
N LEU A 423 12.03 -4.95 27.16
CA LEU A 423 13.08 -3.95 27.28
C LEU A 423 12.93 -3.21 28.61
N LEU A 424 13.86 -3.46 29.54
CA LEU A 424 13.98 -2.72 30.79
C LEU A 424 14.85 -1.49 30.57
N ILE A 425 14.30 -0.30 30.82
CA ILE A 425 15.03 0.96 30.72
C ILE A 425 15.03 1.67 32.08
N SER A 426 16.14 2.34 32.41
CA SER A 426 16.22 3.19 33.61
C SER A 426 17.10 4.42 33.41
N PHE A 427 16.46 5.59 33.47
CA PHE A 427 17.06 6.93 33.47
C PHE A 427 16.77 7.63 34.80
N GLY A 428 17.81 8.17 35.45
CA GLY A 428 17.65 8.90 36.70
C GLY A 428 16.92 10.24 36.52
N ASP A 429 17.24 10.93 35.43
CA ASP A 429 16.71 12.26 35.13
C ASP A 429 15.41 12.22 34.31
N GLU A 430 15.04 11.06 33.75
CA GLU A 430 13.80 10.86 33.00
C GLU A 430 13.04 9.60 33.48
N PRO A 431 12.30 9.67 34.60
CA PRO A 431 11.62 8.51 35.15
C PRO A 431 10.41 8.06 34.32
N ALA A 432 9.90 8.86 33.39
CA ALA A 432 8.70 8.53 32.63
C ALA A 432 8.89 7.42 31.60
N VAL A 433 10.14 7.02 31.32
CA VAL A 433 10.47 5.89 30.46
C VAL A 433 10.95 4.65 31.24
N ASN A 434 10.96 4.73 32.59
CA ASN A 434 11.54 3.71 33.47
C ASN A 434 10.60 2.54 33.72
N PHE A 435 10.39 1.73 32.70
CA PHE A 435 9.53 0.56 32.78
C PHE A 435 10.21 -0.67 32.20
N ASN A 436 9.60 -1.82 32.50
CA ASN A 436 9.90 -3.07 31.83
C ASN A 436 8.91 -3.21 30.68
N TRP A 437 9.30 -2.74 29.50
CA TRP A 437 8.46 -2.60 28.31
C TRP A 437 8.32 -3.95 27.58
N PRO A 438 7.18 -4.66 27.67
CA PRO A 438 6.98 -5.90 26.95
C PRO A 438 6.81 -5.60 25.46
N LEU A 439 7.57 -6.28 24.62
CA LEU A 439 7.51 -6.16 23.17
C LEU A 439 6.18 -6.73 22.68
N ARG A 440 5.48 -5.96 21.84
CA ARG A 440 4.17 -6.35 21.28
C ARG A 440 4.20 -6.45 19.79
N ASP A 441 4.99 -5.59 19.16
CA ASP A 441 5.16 -5.52 17.73
C ASP A 441 6.61 -5.10 17.46
N LEU A 442 7.24 -5.89 16.60
CA LEU A 442 8.63 -5.82 16.19
C LEU A 442 8.59 -5.77 14.68
N ASP A 443 8.58 -4.56 14.17
CA ASP A 443 8.87 -4.30 12.78
C ASP A 443 10.36 -3.97 12.67
N ASP A 444 10.85 -4.03 11.45
CA ASP A 444 12.22 -3.76 11.12
C ASP A 444 12.58 -2.34 11.60
N ASP A 445 11.71 -1.37 11.32
CA ASP A 445 11.87 0.06 11.58
C ASP A 445 10.90 0.67 12.60
N ARG A 446 10.04 -0.13 13.21
CA ARG A 446 9.15 0.31 14.28
C ARG A 446 9.12 -0.71 15.40
N LEU A 447 9.27 -0.21 16.63
CA LEU A 447 9.07 -1.02 17.84
C LEU A 447 7.89 -0.50 18.63
N LYS A 448 6.98 -1.38 18.98
CA LYS A 448 5.88 -1.08 19.89
C LYS A 448 5.93 -1.98 21.11
N PHE A 449 5.91 -1.33 22.26
CA PHE A 449 5.86 -1.97 23.56
C PHE A 449 4.59 -1.55 24.29
N SER A 450 3.91 -2.48 24.96
CA SER A 450 2.77 -2.13 25.79
C SER A 450 2.58 -3.03 27.02
N VAL A 451 2.02 -2.42 28.07
CA VAL A 451 1.53 -3.11 29.27
C VAL A 451 0.04 -2.80 29.39
N GLU A 452 -0.80 -3.74 28.95
CA GLU A 452 -2.24 -3.54 28.82
C GLU A 452 -2.92 -3.37 30.18
N GLU A 453 -2.44 -4.03 31.24
CA GLU A 453 -3.07 -3.99 32.56
C GLU A 453 -3.08 -2.60 33.21
N ILE A 454 -2.14 -1.76 32.80
CA ILE A 454 -1.96 -0.41 33.32
C ILE A 454 -2.08 0.65 32.23
N ASP A 455 -2.35 0.23 30.99
CA ASP A 455 -2.40 1.05 29.78
C ASP A 455 -1.15 1.91 29.58
N TYR A 456 -0.01 1.22 29.42
CA TYR A 456 1.28 1.86 29.16
C TYR A 456 1.71 1.50 27.76
N GLU A 457 2.26 2.46 27.04
CA GLU A 457 2.73 2.25 25.68
C GLU A 457 3.99 3.06 25.39
N LEU A 458 4.88 2.46 24.61
CA LEU A 458 6.06 3.10 24.04
C LEU A 458 6.17 2.69 22.57
N ILE A 459 6.13 3.67 21.67
CA ILE A 459 6.36 3.47 20.23
C ILE A 459 7.65 4.18 19.84
N LEU A 460 8.56 3.42 19.24
CA LEU A 460 9.86 3.89 18.77
C LEU A 460 9.96 3.71 17.26
N GLN A 461 10.49 4.73 16.59
CA GLN A 461 10.83 4.72 15.17
C GLN A 461 12.34 4.52 15.01
N ARG A 462 12.76 3.54 14.21
CA ARG A 462 14.16 3.32 13.83
C ARG A 462 14.60 4.44 12.91
N VAL A 463 15.75 5.04 13.22
CA VAL A 463 16.40 6.05 12.39
C VAL A 463 17.89 5.75 12.36
N CYS A 464 18.40 5.41 11.18
CA CYS A 464 19.81 5.07 11.00
C CYS A 464 20.58 6.27 10.45
N ASP A 465 21.76 6.54 11.01
CA ASP A 465 22.65 7.63 10.58
C ASP A 465 21.95 9.00 10.50
N ASP A 466 20.92 9.23 11.32
CA ASP A 466 20.08 10.44 11.30
C ASP A 466 19.54 10.81 9.90
N ASN A 467 19.19 9.78 9.10
CA ASN A 467 18.81 9.88 7.69
C ASN A 467 19.81 10.70 6.84
N ALA A 468 21.10 10.74 7.18
CA ALA A 468 22.09 11.59 6.51
C ALA A 468 22.34 11.23 5.03
N ASN A 469 21.90 10.05 4.59
CA ASN A 469 21.99 9.58 3.21
C ASN A 469 20.70 9.81 2.40
N ASP A 470 19.65 10.31 3.04
CA ASP A 470 18.38 10.65 2.41
C ASP A 470 18.48 12.09 1.84
N GLY A 471 18.33 12.21 0.52
CA GLY A 471 18.49 13.48 -0.19
C GLY A 471 17.48 14.53 0.23
N ASP A 472 16.22 14.12 0.41
CA ASP A 472 15.11 15.02 0.71
C ASP A 472 15.18 15.49 2.16
N VAL A 473 15.44 14.57 3.09
CA VAL A 473 15.63 14.93 4.51
C VAL A 473 16.75 15.95 4.67
N VAL A 474 17.87 15.76 3.96
CA VAL A 474 19.00 16.70 3.99
C VAL A 474 18.63 18.05 3.38
N GLU A 475 17.91 18.06 2.26
CA GLU A 475 17.44 19.27 1.60
C GLU A 475 16.47 20.08 2.48
N ILE A 476 15.44 19.44 3.02
CA ILE A 476 14.45 20.06 3.90
C ILE A 476 15.13 20.64 5.14
N ARG A 477 16.03 19.88 5.78
CA ARG A 477 16.82 20.38 6.92
C ARG A 477 17.61 21.65 6.54
N SER A 478 18.20 21.68 5.34
CA SER A 478 18.93 22.86 4.86
C SER A 478 18.01 24.05 4.60
N ILE A 479 16.81 23.83 4.06
CA ILE A 479 15.79 24.87 3.84
C ILE A 479 15.37 25.48 5.18
N MET A 480 15.00 24.62 6.14
CA MET A 480 14.49 25.04 7.44
C MET A 480 15.53 25.80 8.26
N MET A 481 16.81 25.43 8.16
CA MET A 481 17.92 26.14 8.82
C MET A 481 18.31 27.46 8.16
N ASP A 482 17.81 27.78 6.96
CA ASP A 482 18.13 29.02 6.26
C ASP A 482 17.16 30.14 6.67
N GLY A 483 17.52 30.91 7.70
CA GLY A 483 16.78 32.12 8.10
C GLY A 483 15.78 31.90 9.23
N SER A 484 14.83 32.83 9.36
CA SER A 484 13.72 32.72 10.32
C SER A 484 12.41 32.45 9.61
N TRP A 485 11.53 31.75 10.32
CA TRP A 485 10.22 31.32 9.86
C TRP A 485 9.14 31.90 10.77
N SER A 486 7.95 32.08 10.23
CA SER A 486 6.77 32.51 10.98
C SER A 486 5.64 31.53 10.74
N VAL A 487 4.79 31.31 11.75
CA VAL A 487 3.57 30.52 11.59
C VAL A 487 2.60 31.34 10.73
N ALA A 488 2.42 30.93 9.48
CA ALA A 488 1.50 31.54 8.53
C ALA A 488 0.06 31.05 8.74
N MET A 489 -0.08 29.80 9.19
CA MET A 489 -1.36 29.16 9.46
C MET A 489 -1.21 28.10 10.54
N LEU A 490 -2.14 28.06 11.49
CA LEU A 490 -2.40 26.91 12.35
C LEU A 490 -3.91 26.75 12.47
N GLU A 491 -4.43 25.66 11.94
CA GLU A 491 -5.85 25.31 12.00
C GLU A 491 -6.01 23.87 12.46
N THR A 492 -7.00 23.63 13.32
CA THR A 492 -7.36 22.31 13.82
C THR A 492 -8.84 22.09 13.54
N VAL A 493 -9.19 21.05 12.79
CA VAL A 493 -10.55 20.54 12.68
C VAL A 493 -10.84 19.71 13.93
N THR A 494 -11.98 19.92 14.57
CA THR A 494 -12.43 19.13 15.72
C THR A 494 -13.47 18.09 15.30
N ASN A 495 -13.62 17.00 16.08
CA ASN A 495 -14.59 15.91 15.82
C ASN A 495 -16.06 16.34 15.62
N ASP A 496 -16.43 17.58 15.95
CA ASP A 496 -17.76 18.14 15.69
C ASP A 496 -17.86 18.93 14.36
N GLY A 497 -16.83 18.85 13.51
CA GLY A 497 -16.73 19.50 12.20
C GLY A 497 -16.43 20.99 12.25
N ASN A 498 -16.03 21.54 13.41
CA ASN A 498 -15.63 22.93 13.53
C ASN A 498 -14.13 23.11 13.31
N THR A 499 -13.73 24.24 12.71
CA THR A 499 -12.32 24.63 12.56
C THR A 499 -11.93 25.62 13.64
N ALA A 500 -10.99 25.24 14.51
CA ALA A 500 -10.32 26.12 15.45
C ALA A 500 -9.07 26.73 14.80
N VAL A 501 -8.95 28.06 14.84
CA VAL A 501 -7.81 28.78 14.25
C VAL A 501 -6.89 29.28 15.37
N GLY A 502 -5.65 28.80 15.39
CA GLY A 502 -4.62 29.14 16.38
C GLY A 502 -3.59 30.17 15.88
N THR A 503 -3.60 30.52 14.59
CA THR A 503 -2.58 31.38 13.94
C THR A 503 -2.30 32.70 14.68
N GLU A 504 -3.33 33.34 15.25
CA GLU A 504 -3.16 34.64 15.93
C GLU A 504 -2.27 34.57 17.18
N GLU A 505 -2.14 33.40 17.81
CA GLU A 505 -1.34 33.22 19.04
C GLU A 505 0.17 33.29 18.77
N PHE A 506 0.57 33.02 17.52
CA PHE A 506 1.97 33.02 17.08
C PHE A 506 2.35 34.28 16.29
N ALA A 507 1.45 35.26 16.21
CA ALA A 507 1.68 36.49 15.45
C ALA A 507 2.87 37.29 16.01
N GLY A 508 3.86 37.54 15.17
CA GLY A 508 5.07 38.31 15.53
C GLY A 508 6.15 37.49 16.24
N LEU A 509 6.03 36.15 16.25
CA LEU A 509 7.07 35.23 16.68
C LEU A 509 7.93 34.78 15.49
N ASP A 510 9.23 34.70 15.72
CA ASP A 510 10.22 34.21 14.76
C ASP A 510 10.79 32.86 15.22
N PHE A 511 10.67 31.85 14.38
CA PHE A 511 11.19 30.50 14.61
C PHE A 511 12.52 30.32 13.88
N TYR A 512 13.53 29.89 14.61
CA TYR A 512 14.87 29.60 14.10
C TYR A 512 15.16 28.12 14.31
N PHE A 513 15.15 27.36 13.22
CA PHE A 513 15.55 25.94 13.22
C PHE A 513 17.07 25.86 13.10
N ASN A 514 17.71 25.17 14.03
CA ASN A 514 19.16 25.13 14.18
C ASN A 514 19.69 23.69 14.13
N ALA A 515 20.99 23.56 13.91
CA ALA A 515 21.70 22.30 14.06
C ALA A 515 21.50 21.67 15.46
N MET A 516 21.80 20.37 15.57
CA MET A 516 21.54 19.59 16.79
C MET A 516 20.05 19.55 17.16
N HIS A 517 19.17 19.60 16.16
CA HIS A 517 17.73 19.44 16.31
C HIS A 517 17.07 20.50 17.21
N GLN A 518 17.68 21.69 17.37
CA GLN A 518 17.14 22.74 18.25
C GLN A 518 16.32 23.76 17.47
N VAL A 519 15.12 24.08 17.95
CA VAL A 519 14.34 25.22 17.46
C VAL A 519 14.28 26.29 18.55
N GLN A 520 14.53 27.55 18.18
CA GLN A 520 14.42 28.70 19.08
C GLN A 520 13.30 29.61 18.59
N VAL A 521 12.50 30.13 19.52
CA VAL A 521 11.44 31.10 19.21
C VAL A 521 11.77 32.43 19.86
N ASP A 522 11.73 33.48 19.04
CA ASP A 522 12.00 34.85 19.45
C ASP A 522 10.74 35.72 19.32
N GLU A 523 10.60 36.66 20.25
CA GLU A 523 9.65 37.78 20.13
C GLU A 523 10.43 39.10 20.12
N ASN A 524 10.36 39.85 19.01
CA ASN A 524 11.12 41.09 18.82
C ASN A 524 12.63 40.93 19.08
N ASP A 525 13.26 39.93 18.46
CA ASP A 525 14.69 39.56 18.62
C ASP A 525 15.11 39.15 20.05
N ASN A 526 14.15 38.74 20.89
CA ASN A 526 14.44 38.20 22.22
C ASN A 526 13.98 36.74 22.30
N PRO A 527 14.89 35.79 22.62
CA PRO A 527 14.50 34.39 22.81
C PRO A 527 13.52 34.25 23.96
N ILE A 528 12.38 33.60 23.69
CA ILE A 528 11.32 33.35 24.69
C ILE A 528 11.19 31.88 25.05
N THR A 529 11.44 30.97 24.11
CA THR A 529 11.43 29.52 24.35
C THR A 529 12.32 28.78 23.35
N THR A 530 12.60 27.52 23.65
CA THR A 530 13.35 26.59 22.82
C THR A 530 12.64 25.25 22.81
N GLY A 531 12.73 24.54 21.70
CA GLY A 531 12.17 23.20 21.52
C GLY A 531 13.10 22.31 20.70
N LEU A 532 12.57 21.17 20.32
CA LEU A 532 13.20 20.17 19.46
C LEU A 532 12.52 20.18 18.09
N TRP A 533 13.30 20.04 17.02
CA TRP A 533 12.78 19.74 15.69
C TRP A 533 13.60 18.63 15.01
N ARG A 534 12.94 17.74 14.28
CA ARG A 534 13.60 16.73 13.44
C ARG A 534 12.82 16.54 12.16
N VAL A 535 13.54 16.27 11.08
CA VAL A 535 12.96 15.75 9.84
C VAL A 535 13.53 14.36 9.65
N ILE A 536 12.68 13.36 9.51
CA ILE A 536 13.07 11.98 9.24
C ILE A 536 12.19 11.43 8.12
N ARG A 537 12.63 10.37 7.46
CA ARG A 537 11.75 9.50 6.69
C ARG A 537 11.37 8.31 7.59
N ASN A 538 10.09 8.04 7.74
CA ASN A 538 9.58 6.97 8.59
C ASN A 538 9.59 5.62 7.84
N TYR A 539 8.93 4.61 8.40
CA TYR A 539 8.90 3.26 7.83
C TYR A 539 8.03 3.10 6.59
N ASN A 540 6.92 3.83 6.53
CA ASN A 540 6.03 3.92 5.37
C ASN A 540 6.59 4.88 4.31
N ASP A 541 7.90 5.07 4.24
CA ASP A 541 8.58 6.04 3.36
C ASP A 541 8.11 7.51 3.47
N HIS A 542 7.30 7.88 4.48
CA HIS A 542 6.80 9.25 4.63
C HIS A 542 7.80 10.19 5.30
N LEU A 543 7.87 11.44 4.82
CA LEU A 543 8.64 12.52 5.43
C LEU A 543 7.89 13.09 6.64
N VAL A 544 8.50 12.98 7.83
CA VAL A 544 7.92 13.42 9.10
C VAL A 544 8.75 14.53 9.73
N PHE A 545 8.10 15.64 10.03
CA PHE A 545 8.58 16.78 10.81
C PHE A 545 8.16 16.65 12.27
N TYR A 546 9.04 16.14 13.13
CA TYR A 546 8.83 16.22 14.57
C TYR A 546 9.05 17.66 15.02
N LEU A 547 8.03 18.30 15.59
CA LEU A 547 8.16 19.57 16.28
C LEU A 547 7.72 19.34 17.73
N ASN A 548 8.59 19.63 18.69
CA ASN A 548 8.28 19.52 20.10
C ASN A 548 8.67 20.80 20.82
N MET A 549 7.65 21.57 21.18
CA MET A 549 7.78 22.84 21.88
C MET A 549 7.38 22.76 23.36
N GLY A 550 7.12 21.54 23.85
CA GLY A 550 6.69 21.26 25.23
C GLY A 550 5.18 21.13 25.40
N GLU A 551 4.72 21.29 26.64
CA GLU A 551 3.33 21.09 27.08
C GLU A 551 2.68 22.38 27.63
N ASP A 552 3.37 23.52 27.49
CA ASP A 552 2.89 24.82 27.97
C ASP A 552 2.26 25.63 26.83
N ALA A 553 1.01 26.05 27.02
CA ALA A 553 0.32 26.94 26.08
C ALA A 553 1.06 28.28 25.86
N PRO A 554 1.08 28.80 24.62
CA PRO A 554 0.37 28.29 23.43
C PRO A 554 1.15 27.22 22.64
N PHE A 555 2.34 26.83 23.10
CA PHE A 555 3.27 26.05 22.29
C PHE A 555 2.99 24.54 22.28
N ASP A 556 2.20 24.05 23.23
CA ASP A 556 1.70 22.67 23.22
C ASP A 556 0.94 22.33 21.94
N ASP A 557 0.24 23.30 21.36
CA ASP A 557 -0.45 23.14 20.08
C ASP A 557 0.48 22.91 18.89
N LEU A 558 1.79 23.17 19.00
CA LEU A 558 2.76 22.87 17.93
C LEU A 558 3.45 21.51 18.11
N THR A 559 3.27 20.85 19.26
CA THR A 559 4.03 19.65 19.64
C THR A 559 3.46 18.38 19.01
N GLU A 560 3.75 18.11 17.73
CA GLU A 560 3.31 16.90 17.01
C GLU A 560 4.43 16.28 16.14
N ALA A 561 4.19 15.05 15.69
CA ALA A 561 4.95 14.41 14.62
C ALA A 561 4.19 14.66 13.31
N TRP A 562 4.48 15.80 12.68
CA TRP A 562 3.74 16.26 11.51
C TRP A 562 4.21 15.56 10.23
N TYR A 563 3.30 15.17 9.36
CA TYR A 563 3.62 14.78 7.99
C TYR A 563 3.90 16.02 7.14
N ILE A 564 4.91 15.94 6.26
CA ILE A 564 5.25 17.03 5.34
C ILE A 564 4.47 16.82 4.05
N THR A 565 3.55 17.73 3.72
CA THR A 565 2.73 17.66 2.50
C THR A 565 3.21 18.62 1.41
N GLU A 566 3.86 19.73 1.78
CA GLU A 566 4.46 20.65 0.83
C GLU A 566 5.76 21.22 1.40
N VAL A 567 6.81 21.32 0.57
CA VAL A 567 8.03 22.04 0.92
C VAL A 567 8.58 22.83 -0.26
N SER A 568 8.94 24.08 0.00
CA SER A 568 9.60 24.98 -0.93
C SER A 568 10.71 25.76 -0.22
N ALA A 569 11.44 26.63 -0.95
CA ALA A 569 12.51 27.43 -0.37
C ALA A 569 12.03 28.47 0.68
N ASP A 570 10.74 28.81 0.67
CA ASP A 570 10.12 29.84 1.49
C ASP A 570 8.83 29.42 2.20
N ARG A 571 8.38 28.17 2.02
CA ARG A 571 7.17 27.63 2.63
C ARG A 571 7.34 26.15 3.00
N ILE A 572 6.74 25.73 4.11
CA ILE A 572 6.52 24.32 4.42
C ILE A 572 5.12 24.15 5.02
N GLU A 573 4.41 23.12 4.57
CA GLU A 573 3.10 22.72 5.07
C GLU A 573 3.20 21.36 5.76
N LEU A 574 2.58 21.31 6.94
CA LEU A 574 2.67 20.22 7.89
C LEU A 574 1.27 19.80 8.31
N VAL A 575 0.97 18.51 8.31
CA VAL A 575 -0.33 17.96 8.68
C VAL A 575 -0.19 16.95 9.82
N TYR A 576 -1.16 16.91 10.73
CA TYR A 576 -1.25 15.93 11.81
C TYR A 576 -2.71 15.53 12.01
N GLU A 577 -2.97 14.25 12.26
CA GLU A 577 -4.27 13.72 12.63
C GLU A 577 -4.16 12.63 13.70
N ASP A 578 -5.22 12.46 14.49
CA ASP A 578 -5.40 11.34 15.41
C ASP A 578 -6.90 11.10 15.70
N GLU A 579 -7.22 10.08 16.51
CA GLU A 579 -8.59 9.69 16.90
C GLU A 579 -9.45 10.83 17.51
N TYR A 580 -8.84 11.92 17.97
CA TYR A 580 -9.51 13.10 18.54
C TYR A 580 -9.40 14.35 17.65
N ILE A 581 -8.46 14.35 16.71
CA ILE A 581 -8.11 15.48 15.85
C ILE A 581 -8.17 14.99 14.40
N PRO A 582 -9.32 15.17 13.71
CA PRO A 582 -9.49 14.73 12.33
C PRO A 582 -8.51 15.37 11.35
N SER A 583 -8.06 16.60 11.64
CA SER A 583 -7.01 17.24 10.86
C SER A 583 -6.46 18.44 11.61
N LYS A 584 -5.15 18.63 11.52
CA LYS A 584 -4.43 19.79 12.04
C LYS A 584 -3.39 20.19 11.04
N VAL A 585 -3.46 21.44 10.57
CA VAL A 585 -2.58 21.98 9.54
C VAL A 585 -1.75 23.11 10.12
N LEU A 586 -0.44 23.03 9.91
CA LEU A 586 0.55 24.03 10.31
C LEU A 586 1.37 24.44 9.08
N VAL A 587 1.36 25.73 8.77
CA VAL A 587 2.17 26.30 7.69
C VAL A 587 3.20 27.24 8.27
N PHE A 588 4.46 27.03 7.91
CA PHE A 588 5.50 28.03 8.12
C PHE A 588 5.83 28.74 6.80
N GLU A 589 5.96 30.07 6.89
CA GLU A 589 6.50 30.89 5.81
C GLU A 589 7.77 31.60 6.27
N LYS A 590 8.74 31.70 5.37
CA LYS A 590 10.03 32.31 5.63
C LYS A 590 9.92 33.83 5.70
N ASN A 591 10.51 34.41 6.73
CA ASN A 591 10.57 35.85 6.88
C ASN A 591 11.52 36.48 5.83
N MET A 592 11.01 37.46 5.08
CA MET A 592 11.73 38.17 4.00
C MET A 592 12.61 39.34 4.47
#